data_AF-A0A7M1LDI8-F1
#
_entry.id   AF-A0A7M1LDI8-F1
#
_cell.length_a   1.000
_cell.length_b   1.000
_cell.length_c   1.000
_cell.angle_alpha   90.00
_cell.angle_beta   90.00
_cell.angle_gamma   90.00
#
_symmetry.space_group_name_H-M   'P 1'
#
loop_
_entity.id
_entity.type
_entity.pdbx_description
1 polymer ?
#
loop_
_entity_poly.entity_id
_entity_poly.type
_entity_poly.pdbx_seq_one_letter_code
_entity_poly.pdbx_strand_id
1 'polypeptide(L)'
;MGKILYLALLIVPTIILASADGGEKNYDFIPRTFNFIVFFGILFYLLKDIAKKAYDDRIARIAKSLEDIEIKLKESKEKKIQAQKDVEIAKTRGENLIDAAKKEIISAKEKSKENIAYEFSSLEKAYESKKEFESSRATKEIVSEILNETLNDESISLSQDELVSIINKKAS
;
A
#
# COMPACT_ATOMS: atom_id res chain seq x y z
N MET A 1 39.64 -5.37 -37.88
CA MET A 1 40.32 -4.71 -39.01
C MET A 1 41.11 -3.46 -38.62
N GLY A 2 40.64 -2.60 -37.70
CA GLY A 2 41.38 -1.37 -37.34
C GLY A 2 42.83 -1.56 -36.83
N LYS A 3 43.11 -2.63 -36.07
CA LYS A 3 44.47 -2.91 -35.55
C LYS A 3 45.50 -3.19 -36.67
N ILE A 4 45.10 -3.86 -37.75
CA ILE A 4 45.95 -4.09 -38.93
C ILE A 4 46.20 -2.78 -39.69
N LEU A 5 45.20 -1.89 -39.76
CA LEU A 5 45.33 -0.60 -40.42
C LEU A 5 46.32 0.32 -39.69
N TYR A 6 46.27 0.37 -38.35
CA TYR A 6 47.24 1.12 -37.55
C TYR A 6 48.66 0.52 -37.63
N LEU A 7 48.76 -0.81 -37.68
CA LEU A 7 50.04 -1.50 -37.86
C LEU A 7 50.64 -1.21 -39.26
N ALA A 8 49.81 -1.22 -40.30
CA ALA A 8 50.22 -0.85 -41.65
C ALA A 8 50.63 0.62 -41.74
N LEU A 9 49.91 1.54 -41.09
CA LEU A 9 50.26 2.97 -41.03
C LEU A 9 51.64 3.21 -40.39
N LEU A 10 52.04 2.37 -39.43
CA LEU A 10 53.33 2.47 -38.74
C LEU A 10 54.48 1.81 -39.53
N ILE A 11 54.19 0.81 -40.36
CA ILE A 11 55.19 0.05 -41.14
C ILE A 11 55.40 0.63 -42.55
N VAL A 12 54.41 1.30 -43.14
CA VAL A 12 54.54 1.93 -44.47
C VAL A 12 55.71 2.94 -44.54
N PRO A 13 55.95 3.81 -43.54
CA PRO A 13 57.06 4.75 -43.56
C PRO A 13 58.42 4.05 -43.48
N THR A 14 58.53 2.93 -42.75
CA THR A 14 59.78 2.16 -42.63
C THR A 14 60.10 1.39 -43.91
N ILE A 15 59.06 0.91 -44.62
CA ILE A 15 59.21 0.32 -45.95
C ILE A 15 59.62 1.37 -46.97
N ILE A 16 59.01 2.56 -47.00
CA ILE A 16 59.39 3.65 -47.92
C ILE A 16 60.85 4.09 -47.67
N LEU A 17 61.29 4.11 -46.41
CA LEU A 17 62.68 4.42 -46.04
C LEU A 17 63.68 3.34 -46.49
N ALA A 18 63.25 2.07 -46.55
CA ALA A 18 64.10 0.91 -46.88
C ALA A 18 64.05 0.47 -48.35
N SER A 19 62.99 0.81 -49.11
CA SER A 19 62.76 0.31 -50.48
C SER A 19 63.21 1.24 -51.61
N ALA A 20 63.80 2.40 -51.29
CA ALA A 20 64.47 3.24 -52.28
C ALA A 20 65.90 2.75 -52.53
N ASP A 21 66.03 1.63 -53.27
CA ASP A 21 67.27 1.12 -53.86
C ASP A 21 67.23 1.42 -55.37
N GLY A 22 68.19 2.23 -55.85
CA GLY A 22 68.22 2.69 -57.25
C GLY A 22 69.12 3.90 -57.55
N GLY A 23 69.92 4.39 -56.60
CA GLY A 23 70.89 5.48 -56.82
C GLY A 23 72.12 5.31 -55.94
N GLU A 24 73.30 5.65 -56.47
CA GLU A 24 74.63 5.43 -55.90
C GLU A 24 74.78 5.73 -54.40
N LYS A 25 75.72 5.02 -53.74
CA LYS A 25 76.07 5.09 -52.31
C LYS A 25 76.74 6.41 -51.89
N ASN A 26 76.16 7.55 -52.27
CA ASN A 26 76.65 8.88 -51.97
C ASN A 26 75.65 9.58 -51.02
N TYR A 27 76.06 9.84 -49.77
CA TYR A 27 75.55 10.85 -48.81
C TYR A 27 74.03 11.18 -48.70
N ASP A 28 73.11 10.30 -49.11
CA ASP A 28 71.66 10.57 -49.12
C ASP A 28 70.96 10.44 -47.75
N PHE A 29 71.70 10.18 -46.68
CA PHE A 29 71.14 10.01 -45.33
C PHE A 29 70.52 11.30 -44.78
N ILE A 30 71.17 12.45 -45.00
CA ILE A 30 70.70 13.76 -44.51
C ILE A 30 69.37 14.18 -45.17
N PRO A 31 69.25 14.22 -46.51
CA PRO A 31 67.97 14.59 -47.15
C PRO A 31 66.85 13.60 -46.83
N ARG A 32 67.16 12.30 -46.71
CA ARG A 32 66.16 11.27 -46.35
C ARG A 32 65.67 11.40 -44.91
N THR A 33 66.55 11.72 -43.96
CA THR A 33 66.18 11.97 -42.56
C THR A 33 65.34 13.23 -42.42
N PHE A 34 65.67 14.28 -43.16
CA PHE A 34 64.86 15.50 -43.21
C PHE A 34 63.44 15.22 -43.71
N ASN A 35 63.29 14.47 -44.82
CA ASN A 35 61.99 14.06 -45.34
C ASN A 35 61.19 13.19 -44.36
N PHE A 36 61.86 12.30 -43.63
CA PHE A 36 61.21 11.49 -42.58
C PHE A 36 60.70 12.35 -41.42
N ILE A 37 61.48 13.33 -40.97
CA ILE A 37 61.07 14.26 -39.90
C ILE A 37 59.87 15.10 -40.36
N VAL A 38 59.90 15.62 -41.59
CA VAL A 38 58.77 16.37 -42.17
C VAL A 38 57.53 15.51 -42.27
N PHE A 39 57.66 14.28 -42.78
CA PHE A 39 56.54 13.34 -42.89
C PHE A 39 55.98 12.97 -41.51
N PHE A 40 56.85 12.66 -40.55
CA PHE A 40 56.45 12.33 -39.18
C PHE A 40 55.79 13.53 -38.49
N GLY A 41 56.26 14.75 -38.75
CA GLY A 41 55.64 15.99 -38.26
C GLY A 41 54.22 16.17 -38.78
N ILE A 42 53.98 15.94 -40.08
CA ILE A 42 52.65 15.99 -40.68
C ILE A 42 51.76 14.86 -40.12
N LEU A 43 52.29 13.65 -40.03
CA LEU A 43 51.56 12.49 -39.50
C LEU A 43 51.16 12.71 -38.04
N PHE A 44 52.09 13.21 -37.21
CA PHE A 44 51.84 13.56 -35.83
C PHE A 44 50.81 14.69 -35.73
N TYR A 45 50.90 15.72 -36.56
CA TYR A 45 49.95 16.82 -36.58
C TYR A 45 48.51 16.35 -36.85
N LEU A 46 48.33 15.36 -37.75
CA LEU A 46 47.00 14.81 -38.07
C LEU A 46 46.47 13.82 -37.02
N LEU A 47 47.35 13.05 -36.36
CA LEU A 47 46.94 11.98 -35.44
C LEU A 47 46.89 12.40 -33.97
N LYS A 48 47.62 13.46 -33.57
CA LYS A 48 47.73 13.87 -32.15
C LYS A 48 46.36 14.11 -31.50
N ASP A 49 45.44 14.75 -32.22
CA ASP A 49 44.16 15.16 -31.66
C ASP A 49 43.19 13.97 -31.56
N ILE A 50 43.24 13.05 -32.53
CA ILE A 50 42.45 11.80 -32.52
C ILE A 50 42.93 10.89 -31.38
N ALA A 51 44.25 10.72 -31.24
CA ALA A 51 44.83 9.91 -30.18
C ALA A 51 44.47 10.48 -28.80
N LYS A 52 44.69 11.78 -28.60
CA LYS A 52 44.37 12.47 -27.34
C LYS A 52 42.89 12.33 -26.99
N LYS A 53 42.00 12.62 -27.92
CA LYS A 53 40.55 12.47 -27.72
C LYS A 53 40.15 11.03 -27.38
N ALA A 54 40.74 10.04 -28.04
CA ALA A 54 40.44 8.63 -27.75
C ALA A 54 40.86 8.20 -26.34
N TYR A 55 41.95 8.76 -25.80
CA TYR A 55 42.37 8.54 -24.42
C TYR A 55 41.47 9.30 -23.43
N ASP A 56 41.18 10.57 -23.69
CA ASP A 56 40.32 11.39 -22.84
C ASP A 56 38.90 10.80 -22.76
N ASP A 57 38.33 10.34 -23.89
CA ASP A 57 37.03 9.67 -23.93
C ASP A 57 37.02 8.36 -23.10
N ARG A 58 38.14 7.62 -23.07
CA ARG A 58 38.25 6.40 -22.26
C ARG A 58 38.29 6.73 -20.77
N ILE A 59 39.07 7.75 -20.39
CA ILE A 59 39.17 8.21 -19.01
C ILE A 59 37.79 8.71 -18.55
N ALA A 60 37.11 9.51 -19.36
CA ALA A 60 35.77 10.00 -19.08
C ALA A 60 34.74 8.86 -18.91
N ARG A 61 34.78 7.83 -19.78
CA ARG A 61 33.91 6.64 -19.63
C ARG A 61 34.17 5.87 -18.35
N ILE A 62 35.43 5.69 -17.96
CA ILE A 62 35.79 4.99 -16.73
C ILE A 62 35.32 5.80 -15.51
N ALA A 63 35.57 7.11 -15.50
CA ALA A 63 35.11 8.01 -14.44
C ALA A 63 33.59 7.95 -14.28
N LYS A 64 32.85 8.05 -15.39
CA LYS A 64 31.39 7.93 -15.38
C LYS A 64 30.92 6.57 -14.85
N SER A 65 31.59 5.48 -15.25
CA SER A 65 31.21 4.13 -14.81
C SER A 65 31.44 3.94 -13.31
N LEU A 66 32.50 4.53 -12.75
CA LEU A 66 32.77 4.53 -11.32
C LEU A 66 31.73 5.34 -10.54
N GLU A 67 31.42 6.54 -11.02
CA GLU A 67 30.36 7.39 -10.45
C GLU A 67 29.01 6.67 -10.46
N ASP A 68 28.62 6.06 -11.59
CA ASP A 68 27.38 5.28 -11.70
C ASP A 68 27.35 4.10 -10.72
N ILE A 69 28.48 3.43 -10.47
CA ILE A 69 28.58 2.34 -9.49
C ILE A 69 28.42 2.86 -8.07
N GLU A 70 29.06 3.98 -7.72
CA GLU A 70 28.94 4.60 -6.40
C GLU A 70 27.51 5.07 -6.12
N ILE A 71 26.86 5.70 -7.11
CA ILE A 71 25.46 6.10 -7.03
C ILE A 71 24.57 4.87 -6.83
N LYS A 72 24.70 3.83 -7.66
CA LYS A 72 23.91 2.60 -7.52
C LYS A 72 24.14 1.90 -6.18
N LEU A 73 25.38 1.91 -5.69
CA LEU A 73 25.71 1.33 -4.39
C LEU A 73 25.03 2.11 -3.26
N LYS A 74 25.06 3.45 -3.33
CA LYS A 74 24.39 4.31 -2.35
C LYS A 74 22.89 4.11 -2.38
N GLU A 75 22.27 4.16 -3.56
CA GLU A 75 20.83 3.89 -3.73
C GLU A 75 20.44 2.50 -3.22
N SER A 76 21.24 1.47 -3.48
CA SER A 76 20.95 0.12 -3.01
C SER A 76 21.05 0.00 -1.49
N LYS A 77 22.01 0.71 -0.85
CA LYS A 77 22.11 0.76 0.61
C LYS A 77 20.92 1.50 1.22
N GLU A 78 20.53 2.63 0.65
CA GLU A 78 19.37 3.39 1.09
C GLU A 78 18.07 2.58 0.96
N LYS A 79 17.86 1.94 -0.19
CA LYS A 79 16.71 1.02 -0.40
C LYS A 79 16.70 -0.14 0.60
N LYS A 80 17.86 -0.71 0.92
CA LYS A 80 17.97 -1.78 1.93
C LYS A 80 17.58 -1.27 3.33
N ILE A 81 18.10 -0.11 3.74
CA ILE A 81 17.78 0.49 5.04
C ILE A 81 16.29 0.80 5.12
N GLN A 82 15.72 1.38 4.06
CA GLN A 82 14.31 1.70 3.99
C GLN A 82 13.44 0.45 4.07
N ALA A 83 13.76 -0.60 3.31
CA ALA A 83 13.04 -1.87 3.37
C ALA A 83 13.11 -2.52 4.76
N GLN A 84 14.27 -2.47 5.43
CA GLN A 84 14.40 -2.96 6.82
C GLN A 84 13.52 -2.17 7.78
N LYS A 85 13.52 -0.84 7.66
CA LYS A 85 12.66 0.05 8.46
C LYS A 85 11.18 -0.22 8.21
N ASP A 86 10.79 -0.42 6.96
CA ASP A 86 9.39 -0.70 6.58
C ASP A 86 8.92 -2.05 7.16
N VAL A 87 9.78 -3.06 7.17
CA VAL A 87 9.50 -4.37 7.81
C VAL A 87 9.32 -4.21 9.31
N GLU A 88 10.19 -3.45 9.97
CA GLU A 88 10.10 -3.21 11.43
C GLU A 88 8.80 -2.45 11.77
N ILE A 89 8.49 -1.39 11.03
CA ILE A 89 7.24 -0.63 11.17
C ILE A 89 6.03 -1.53 10.94
N ALA A 90 6.04 -2.37 9.90
CA ALA A 90 4.95 -3.29 9.60
C ALA A 90 4.73 -4.29 10.73
N LYS A 91 5.82 -4.82 11.32
CA LYS A 91 5.76 -5.74 12.46
C LYS A 91 5.14 -5.06 13.68
N THR A 92 5.64 -3.89 14.08
CA THR A 92 5.11 -3.13 15.22
C THR A 92 3.64 -2.74 15.00
N ARG A 93 3.27 -2.31 13.78
CA ARG A 93 1.87 -2.02 13.44
C ARG A 93 0.99 -3.26 13.54
N GLY A 94 1.47 -4.42 13.08
CA GLY A 94 0.76 -5.69 13.19
C GLY A 94 0.52 -6.11 14.64
N GLU A 95 1.54 -6.01 15.49
CA GLU A 95 1.43 -6.28 16.93
C GLU A 95 0.42 -5.34 17.61
N ASN A 96 0.51 -4.03 17.33
CA ASN A 96 -0.43 -3.04 17.84
C ASN A 96 -1.87 -3.28 17.36
N LEU A 97 -2.05 -3.71 16.11
CA LEU A 97 -3.36 -4.03 15.56
C LEU A 97 -3.99 -5.25 16.23
N ILE A 98 -3.20 -6.29 16.49
CA ILE A 98 -3.67 -7.49 17.21
C ILE A 98 -4.09 -7.12 18.63
N ASP A 99 -3.30 -6.28 19.32
CA ASP A 99 -3.63 -5.87 20.68
C ASP A 99 -4.85 -4.94 20.74
N ALA A 100 -5.00 -4.03 19.76
CA ALA A 100 -6.20 -3.21 19.61
C ALA A 100 -7.45 -4.09 19.35
N ALA A 101 -7.35 -5.04 18.42
CA ALA A 101 -8.45 -5.96 18.11
C ALA A 101 -8.86 -6.81 19.32
N LYS A 102 -7.90 -7.30 20.12
CA LYS A 102 -8.20 -8.01 21.38
C LYS A 102 -8.99 -7.13 22.35
N LYS A 103 -8.58 -5.87 22.53
CA LYS A 103 -9.30 -4.92 23.40
C LYS A 103 -10.69 -4.61 22.87
N GLU A 104 -10.84 -4.41 21.56
CA GLU A 104 -12.14 -4.21 20.93
C GLU A 104 -13.07 -5.41 21.09
N ILE A 105 -12.57 -6.64 20.92
CA ILE A 105 -13.36 -7.86 21.13
C ILE A 105 -13.86 -7.94 22.58
N ILE A 106 -13.00 -7.64 23.57
CA ILE A 106 -13.39 -7.64 24.98
C ILE A 106 -14.47 -6.58 25.23
N SER A 107 -14.24 -5.36 24.77
CA SER A 107 -15.19 -4.25 24.93
C SER A 107 -16.52 -4.51 24.23
N ALA A 108 -16.51 -5.06 23.01
CA ALA A 108 -17.70 -5.43 22.26
C ALA A 108 -18.49 -6.54 22.96
N LYS A 109 -17.79 -7.55 23.50
CA LYS A 109 -18.41 -8.63 24.28
C LYS A 109 -19.08 -8.10 25.55
N GLU A 110 -18.42 -7.20 26.26
CA GLU A 110 -18.94 -6.60 27.49
C GLU A 110 -20.17 -5.73 27.20
N LYS A 111 -20.07 -4.85 26.19
CA LYS A 111 -21.19 -4.03 25.72
C LYS A 111 -22.37 -4.89 25.23
N SER A 112 -22.09 -5.98 24.52
CA SER A 112 -23.15 -6.91 24.08
C SER A 112 -23.83 -7.59 25.25
N LYS A 113 -23.09 -7.98 26.30
CA LYS A 113 -23.69 -8.55 27.52
C LYS A 113 -24.57 -7.53 28.25
N GLU A 114 -24.10 -6.29 28.39
CA GLU A 114 -24.86 -5.22 29.03
C GLU A 114 -26.16 -4.93 28.26
N ASN A 115 -26.07 -4.82 26.93
CA ASN A 115 -27.25 -4.64 26.07
C ASN A 115 -28.24 -5.80 26.19
N ILE A 116 -27.77 -7.06 26.15
CA ILE A 116 -28.64 -8.24 26.32
C ILE A 116 -29.31 -8.22 27.69
N ALA A 117 -28.59 -7.87 28.75
CA ALA A 117 -29.16 -7.77 30.10
C ALA A 117 -30.23 -6.68 30.19
N TYR A 118 -29.99 -5.53 29.56
CA TYR A 118 -30.96 -4.44 29.47
C TYR A 118 -32.21 -4.85 28.67
N GLU A 119 -32.03 -5.48 27.51
CA GLU A 119 -33.13 -5.99 26.67
C GLU A 119 -33.96 -7.03 27.41
N PHE A 120 -33.33 -7.96 28.14
CA PHE A 120 -34.04 -8.93 28.97
C PHE A 120 -34.89 -8.25 30.04
N SER A 121 -34.34 -7.28 30.78
CA SER A 121 -35.10 -6.55 31.80
C SER A 121 -36.26 -5.75 31.19
N SER A 122 -36.05 -5.13 30.03
CA SER A 122 -37.11 -4.42 29.31
C SER A 122 -38.20 -5.38 28.82
N LEU A 123 -37.81 -6.55 28.31
CA LEU A 123 -38.73 -7.57 27.83
C LEU A 123 -39.58 -8.15 28.96
N GLU A 124 -38.96 -8.41 30.12
CA GLU A 124 -39.65 -8.90 31.32
C GLU A 124 -40.73 -7.92 31.77
N LYS A 125 -40.40 -6.62 31.89
CA LYS A 125 -41.36 -5.58 32.24
C LYS A 125 -42.50 -5.45 31.23
N ALA A 126 -42.18 -5.53 29.94
CA ALA A 126 -43.18 -5.48 28.87
C ALA A 126 -44.10 -6.71 28.91
N TYR A 127 -43.55 -7.88 29.21
CA TYR A 127 -44.30 -9.12 29.36
C TYR A 127 -45.24 -9.08 30.58
N GLU A 128 -44.75 -8.63 31.74
CA GLU A 128 -45.60 -8.45 32.94
C GLU A 128 -46.75 -7.48 32.67
N SER A 129 -46.45 -6.32 32.09
CA SER A 129 -47.47 -5.32 31.73
C SER A 129 -48.52 -5.90 30.77
N LYS A 130 -48.09 -6.71 29.79
CA LYS A 130 -49.00 -7.37 28.85
C LYS A 130 -49.85 -8.44 29.54
N LYS A 131 -49.27 -9.22 30.45
CA LYS A 131 -49.98 -10.24 31.24
C LYS A 131 -51.06 -9.60 32.11
N GLU A 132 -50.75 -8.49 32.79
CA GLU A 132 -51.74 -7.76 33.59
C GLU A 132 -52.88 -7.20 32.73
N PHE A 133 -52.56 -6.65 31.56
CA PHE A 133 -53.56 -6.13 30.63
C PHE A 133 -54.50 -7.23 30.12
N GLU A 134 -53.96 -8.38 29.68
CA GLU A 134 -54.76 -9.51 29.20
C GLU A 134 -55.60 -10.13 30.34
N SER A 135 -55.04 -10.25 31.55
CA SER A 135 -55.79 -10.72 32.72
C SER A 135 -56.97 -9.80 33.06
N SER A 136 -56.73 -8.48 33.03
CA SER A 136 -57.77 -7.46 33.25
C SER A 136 -58.83 -7.47 32.15
N ARG A 137 -58.44 -7.76 30.91
CA ARG A 137 -59.36 -7.90 29.79
C ARG A 137 -60.21 -9.16 29.93
N ALA A 138 -59.59 -10.30 30.20
CA ALA A 138 -60.28 -11.58 30.37
C ALA A 138 -61.27 -11.54 31.55
N THR A 139 -60.88 -10.94 32.68
CA THR A 139 -61.80 -10.75 33.81
C THR A 139 -62.99 -9.86 33.46
N LYS A 140 -62.80 -8.76 32.73
CA LYS A 140 -63.90 -7.92 32.25
C LYS A 140 -64.81 -8.66 31.28
N GLU A 141 -64.25 -9.47 30.40
CA GLU A 141 -65.00 -10.26 29.42
C GLU A 141 -65.85 -11.33 30.10
N ILE A 142 -65.25 -12.12 31.01
CA ILE A 142 -65.97 -13.14 31.81
C ILE A 142 -67.05 -12.48 32.68
N VAL A 143 -66.75 -11.36 33.34
CA VAL A 143 -67.76 -10.65 34.14
C VAL A 143 -68.92 -10.17 33.26
N SER A 144 -68.64 -9.64 32.07
CA SER A 144 -69.68 -9.23 31.12
C SER A 144 -70.50 -10.41 30.61
N GLU A 145 -69.89 -11.57 30.39
CA GLU A 145 -70.57 -12.80 29.98
C GLU A 145 -71.49 -13.31 31.08
N ILE A 146 -70.99 -13.42 32.33
CA ILE A 146 -71.81 -13.81 33.49
C ILE A 146 -72.94 -12.82 33.73
N LEU A 147 -72.68 -11.51 33.63
CA LEU A 147 -73.74 -10.50 33.78
C LEU A 147 -74.83 -10.69 32.72
N ASN A 148 -74.44 -10.88 31.46
CA ASN A 148 -75.39 -11.12 30.38
C ASN A 148 -76.14 -12.44 30.56
N GLU A 149 -75.49 -13.52 31.00
CA GLU A 149 -76.15 -14.80 31.25
C GLU A 149 -77.13 -14.70 32.43
N THR A 150 -76.71 -14.08 33.54
CA THR A 150 -77.56 -13.86 34.73
C THR A 150 -78.75 -12.95 34.43
N LEU A 151 -78.55 -11.91 33.63
CA LEU A 151 -79.62 -10.97 33.24
C LEU A 151 -80.58 -11.56 32.19
N ASN A 152 -80.14 -12.56 31.42
CA ASN A 152 -80.97 -13.23 30.41
C ASN A 152 -81.56 -14.57 30.89
N ASP A 153 -81.20 -15.05 32.08
CA ASP A 153 -81.79 -16.26 32.67
C ASP A 153 -83.21 -15.98 33.18
N GLU A 154 -84.17 -16.78 32.71
CA GLU A 154 -85.62 -16.55 32.81
C GLU A 154 -86.16 -16.64 34.26
N SER A 155 -85.30 -16.96 35.24
CA SER A 155 -85.61 -17.07 36.67
C SER A 155 -85.35 -15.79 37.49
N ILE A 156 -84.64 -14.80 36.93
CA ILE A 156 -84.34 -13.51 37.58
C ILE A 156 -84.90 -12.38 36.71
N SER A 157 -86.23 -12.20 36.73
CA SER A 157 -86.85 -10.99 36.18
C SER A 157 -86.57 -9.81 37.13
N LEU A 158 -85.34 -9.30 37.15
CA LEU A 158 -85.04 -8.02 37.79
C LEU A 158 -85.64 -6.92 36.92
N SER A 159 -86.88 -6.55 37.24
CA SER A 159 -87.59 -5.48 36.53
C SER A 159 -86.81 -4.17 36.66
N GLN A 160 -86.68 -3.48 35.53
CA GLN A 160 -85.90 -2.25 35.37
C GLN A 160 -86.28 -1.15 36.40
N ASP A 161 -87.49 -1.23 36.96
CA ASP A 161 -88.02 -0.33 37.99
C ASP A 161 -87.37 -0.53 39.38
N GLU A 162 -86.97 -1.75 39.75
CA GLU A 162 -86.34 -2.01 41.06
C GLU A 162 -84.91 -1.46 41.11
N LEU A 163 -84.15 -1.55 40.02
CA LEU A 163 -82.78 -1.01 39.91
C LEU A 163 -82.75 0.52 40.08
N VAL A 164 -83.73 1.23 39.51
CA VAL A 164 -83.87 2.69 39.64
C VAL A 164 -84.20 3.10 41.08
N SER A 165 -84.98 2.29 41.80
CA SER A 165 -85.35 2.56 43.21
C SER A 165 -84.17 2.42 44.18
N ILE A 166 -83.26 1.48 43.92
CA ILE A 166 -82.08 1.23 44.77
C ILE A 166 -81.03 2.34 44.60
N ILE A 167 -80.86 2.86 43.38
CA ILE A 167 -79.97 4.00 43.11
C ILE A 167 -80.48 5.27 43.79
N ASN A 168 -81.78 5.54 43.73
CA ASN A 168 -82.38 6.71 44.38
C ASN A 168 -82.35 6.64 45.92
N LYS A 169 -82.37 5.45 46.51
CA LYS A 169 -82.32 5.27 47.98
C LYS A 169 -80.90 5.37 48.56
N LYS A 170 -79.86 5.23 47.74
CA LYS A 170 -78.44 5.37 48.14
C LYS A 170 -77.88 6.79 47.93
N ALA A 171 -78.63 7.64 47.22
CA ALA A 171 -78.33 9.05 46.98
C ALA A 171 -79.08 10.01 47.93
N SER A 172 -79.73 9.48 48.97
CA SER A 172 -80.19 10.23 50.16
C SER A 172 -79.51 9.69 51.41
#